data_AF-A0A523RJY8-F1
#
_entry.id   AF-A0A523RJY8-F1
#
_cell.length_a   1.000
_cell.length_b   1.000
_cell.length_c   1.000
_cell.angle_alpha   90.00
_cell.angle_beta   90.00
_cell.angle_gamma   90.00
#
_symmetry.space_group_name_H-M   'P 1'
#
loop_
_entity.id
_entity.type
_entity.pdbx_description
1 polymer ?
#
loop_
_entity_poly.entity_id
_entity_poly.type
_entity_poly.pdbx_seq_one_letter_code
_entity_poly.pdbx_strand_id
1 'polypeptide(L)'
;MNLTNLKNQKETLMRNMCSYLLMTLLVVGQTLLARQSEFIGTAKEISPKVFERINGRSWLPVCPPLEDLRYLRLSHWGYDNEIHLGEMIVHKDVTLDVIEIFKELFENHFPIERINLIDDYFEEGKGRNKIDDASMADNNTSAFFFRLIGGTDIVSEHGLGTAIDINPRLNPYYNVITGYFSPSNAQEFLDRERIDVPGMITKESICYKAFIKRGWKWGGNWKNVKDYQHFCVNKVVHKSFNS
;
A
#
# COMPACT_ATOMS: atom_id res chain seq x y z
N MET A 1 -57.52 -42.21 -5.14
CA MET A 1 -56.11 -41.80 -4.90
C MET A 1 -55.92 -41.75 -3.38
N ASN A 2 -55.01 -42.54 -2.82
CA ASN A 2 -54.92 -42.73 -1.36
C ASN A 2 -54.36 -41.46 -0.68
N LEU A 3 -55.03 -40.97 0.38
CA LEU A 3 -54.69 -39.73 1.10
C LEU A 3 -53.24 -39.73 1.61
N THR A 4 -52.73 -40.91 1.99
CA THR A 4 -51.34 -41.13 2.41
C THR A 4 -50.34 -40.82 1.31
N ASN A 5 -50.66 -41.15 0.06
CA ASN A 5 -49.78 -40.91 -1.09
C ASN A 5 -49.69 -39.41 -1.43
N LEU A 6 -50.81 -38.69 -1.30
CA LEU A 6 -50.87 -37.24 -1.52
C LEU A 6 -50.10 -36.47 -0.43
N LYS A 7 -50.15 -36.94 0.82
CA LYS A 7 -49.38 -36.35 1.94
C LYS A 7 -47.87 -36.54 1.74
N ASN A 8 -47.44 -37.75 1.36
CA ASN A 8 -46.03 -38.04 1.09
C ASN A 8 -45.49 -37.24 -0.11
N GLN A 9 -46.29 -37.06 -1.17
CA GLN A 9 -45.91 -36.21 -2.30
C GLN A 9 -45.74 -34.73 -1.89
N LYS A 10 -46.64 -34.18 -1.06
CA LYS A 10 -46.52 -32.80 -0.55
C LYS A 10 -45.28 -32.61 0.34
N GLU A 11 -44.99 -33.56 1.23
CA GLU A 11 -43.81 -33.50 2.09
C GLU A 11 -42.50 -33.58 1.29
N THR A 12 -42.48 -34.44 0.25
CA THR A 12 -41.33 -34.54 -0.67
C THR A 12 -41.14 -33.25 -1.47
N LEU A 13 -42.23 -32.65 -1.97
CA LEU A 13 -42.19 -31.39 -2.71
C LEU A 13 -41.70 -30.23 -1.83
N MET A 14 -42.17 -30.13 -0.59
CA MET A 14 -41.70 -29.13 0.37
C MET A 14 -40.22 -29.29 0.72
N ARG A 15 -39.75 -30.53 0.95
CA ARG A 15 -38.32 -30.78 1.22
C ARG A 15 -37.44 -30.38 0.04
N ASN A 16 -37.87 -30.70 -1.17
CA ASN A 16 -37.14 -30.31 -2.38
C ASN A 16 -37.13 -28.78 -2.54
N MET A 17 -38.27 -28.10 -2.38
CA MET A 17 -38.35 -26.64 -2.45
C MET A 17 -37.49 -25.95 -1.39
N CYS A 18 -37.49 -26.42 -0.15
CA CYS A 18 -36.60 -25.89 0.90
C CYS A 18 -35.13 -26.12 0.55
N SER A 19 -34.77 -27.27 0.00
CA SER A 19 -33.39 -27.56 -0.41
C SER A 19 -32.94 -26.65 -1.56
N TYR A 20 -33.79 -26.43 -2.56
CA TYR A 20 -33.52 -25.48 -3.66
C TYR A 20 -33.42 -24.03 -3.17
N LEU A 21 -34.26 -23.62 -2.23
CA LEU A 21 -34.22 -22.28 -1.64
C LEU A 21 -32.94 -22.08 -0.79
N LEU A 22 -32.55 -23.08 -0.01
CA LEU A 22 -31.32 -23.04 0.79
C LEU A 22 -30.08 -22.99 -0.11
N MET A 23 -30.06 -23.79 -1.18
CA MET A 23 -28.96 -23.84 -2.14
C MET A 23 -28.84 -22.54 -2.95
N THR A 24 -29.97 -21.95 -3.35
CA THR A 24 -29.96 -20.63 -4.02
C THR A 24 -29.54 -19.51 -3.07
N LEU A 25 -29.98 -19.50 -1.81
CA LEU A 25 -29.50 -18.56 -0.80
C LEU A 25 -27.99 -18.70 -0.52
N LEU A 26 -27.47 -19.94 -0.49
CA LEU A 26 -26.03 -20.22 -0.37
C LEU A 26 -25.23 -19.68 -1.56
N VAL A 27 -25.68 -19.92 -2.79
CA VAL A 27 -25.01 -19.45 -4.01
C VAL A 27 -25.10 -17.92 -4.14
N VAL A 28 -26.24 -17.33 -3.80
CA VAL A 28 -26.42 -15.86 -3.77
C VAL A 28 -25.53 -15.25 -2.68
N GLY A 29 -25.42 -15.86 -1.49
CA GLY A 29 -24.51 -15.44 -0.44
C GLY A 29 -23.04 -15.50 -0.86
N GLN A 30 -22.62 -16.58 -1.52
CA GLN A 30 -21.26 -16.72 -2.05
C GLN A 30 -20.94 -15.69 -3.15
N THR A 31 -21.90 -15.40 -4.03
CA THR A 31 -21.70 -14.41 -5.11
C THR A 31 -21.73 -12.96 -4.61
N LEU A 32 -22.53 -12.64 -3.59
CA LEU A 32 -22.49 -11.35 -2.91
C LEU A 32 -21.17 -11.13 -2.17
N LEU A 33 -20.64 -12.15 -1.48
CA LEU A 33 -19.32 -12.11 -0.84
C LEU A 33 -18.19 -11.96 -1.87
N ALA A 34 -18.26 -12.70 -2.99
CA ALA A 34 -17.25 -12.62 -4.05
C ALA A 34 -17.24 -11.27 -4.80
N ARG A 35 -18.38 -10.57 -4.87
CA ARG A 35 -18.46 -9.24 -5.49
C ARG A 35 -17.88 -8.13 -4.60
N GLN A 36 -17.66 -8.42 -3.32
CA GLN A 36 -17.14 -7.47 -2.33
C GLN A 36 -15.60 -7.55 -2.17
N SER A 37 -14.93 -8.47 -2.88
CA SER A 37 -13.52 -8.83 -2.70
C SER A 37 -12.62 -8.59 -3.93
N GLU A 38 -13.03 -7.78 -4.91
CA GLU A 38 -12.17 -7.47 -6.06
C GLU A 38 -11.20 -6.33 -5.75
N PHE A 39 -9.92 -6.55 -6.10
CA PHE A 39 -8.90 -5.53 -6.00
C PHE A 39 -9.19 -4.34 -6.94
N ILE A 40 -9.16 -3.13 -6.39
CA ILE A 40 -9.24 -1.88 -7.16
C ILE A 40 -7.83 -1.33 -7.32
N GLY A 41 -7.34 -1.29 -8.56
CA GLY A 41 -6.07 -0.64 -8.91
C GLY A 41 -6.25 0.23 -10.14
N THR A 42 -6.33 1.54 -9.96
CA THR A 42 -6.48 2.50 -11.08
C THR A 42 -5.37 3.52 -11.05
N ALA A 43 -4.98 4.02 -12.23
CA ALA A 43 -4.04 5.12 -12.39
C ALA A 43 -4.63 6.17 -13.31
N LYS A 44 -4.47 7.45 -12.93
CA LYS A 44 -4.93 8.60 -13.69
C LYS A 44 -3.85 9.66 -13.73
N GLU A 45 -3.93 10.56 -14.69
CA GLU A 45 -3.16 11.80 -14.67
C GLU A 45 -3.50 12.63 -13.43
N ILE A 46 -2.57 13.51 -13.03
CA ILE A 46 -2.80 14.42 -11.91
C ILE A 46 -3.88 15.45 -12.31
N SER A 47 -5.10 15.23 -11.80
CA SER A 47 -6.20 16.18 -12.01
C SER A 47 -5.93 17.53 -11.31
N PRO A 48 -6.59 18.63 -11.72
CA PRO A 48 -6.46 19.93 -11.04
C PRO A 48 -6.72 19.87 -9.53
N LYS A 49 -7.69 19.05 -9.10
CA LYS A 49 -8.02 18.85 -7.67
C LYS A 49 -6.89 18.14 -6.91
N VAL A 50 -6.23 17.16 -7.53
CA VAL A 50 -5.06 16.50 -6.92
C VAL A 50 -3.87 17.46 -6.94
N PHE A 51 -3.68 18.22 -8.02
CA PHE A 51 -2.62 19.23 -8.10
C PHE A 51 -2.74 20.27 -6.98
N GLU A 52 -3.94 20.78 -6.70
CA GLU A 52 -4.18 21.71 -5.59
C GLU A 52 -3.75 21.15 -4.23
N ARG A 53 -3.90 19.84 -4.01
CA ARG A 53 -3.46 19.17 -2.77
C ARG A 53 -1.95 19.07 -2.64
N ILE A 54 -1.20 18.94 -3.75
CA ILE A 54 0.24 18.63 -3.72
C ILE A 54 1.14 19.84 -4.03
N ASN A 55 0.60 20.86 -4.69
CA ASN A 55 1.37 22.02 -5.15
C ASN A 55 1.92 22.84 -3.98
N GLY A 56 3.23 23.05 -3.96
CA GLY A 56 3.93 23.72 -2.85
C GLY A 56 4.11 22.84 -1.62
N ARG A 57 3.64 21.58 -1.67
CA ARG A 57 3.74 20.58 -0.60
C ARG A 57 4.63 19.42 -1.03
N SER A 58 4.08 18.23 -1.30
CA SER A 58 4.87 17.10 -1.78
C SER A 58 5.47 17.35 -3.16
N TRP A 59 4.85 18.21 -3.98
CA TRP A 59 5.32 18.63 -5.30
C TRP A 59 5.80 20.09 -5.31
N LEU A 60 6.92 20.34 -5.97
CA LEU A 60 7.56 21.64 -6.17
C LEU A 60 7.89 21.82 -7.67
N PRO A 61 8.14 23.05 -8.17
CA PRO A 61 8.50 23.27 -9.58
C PRO A 61 9.76 22.51 -10.06
N VAL A 62 10.65 22.13 -9.14
CA VAL A 62 11.85 21.32 -9.40
C VAL A 62 11.58 19.81 -9.43
N CYS A 63 10.36 19.37 -9.17
CA CYS A 63 9.98 17.95 -9.23
C CYS A 63 9.90 17.45 -10.67
N PRO A 64 9.76 16.12 -10.87
CA PRO A 64 9.26 15.60 -12.13
C PRO A 64 8.00 16.36 -12.59
N PRO A 65 7.88 16.66 -13.90
CA PRO A 65 6.68 17.24 -14.48
C PRO A 65 5.42 16.44 -14.10
N LEU A 66 4.27 17.11 -13.99
CA LEU A 66 3.01 16.43 -13.61
C LEU A 66 2.62 15.32 -14.59
N GLU A 67 2.98 15.46 -15.88
CA GLU A 67 2.77 14.44 -16.92
C GLU A 67 3.58 13.15 -16.70
N ASP A 68 4.63 13.20 -15.88
CA ASP A 68 5.45 12.07 -15.46
C ASP A 68 4.93 11.40 -14.19
N LEU A 69 3.93 11.98 -13.52
CA LEU A 69 3.32 11.44 -12.32
C LEU A 69 1.93 10.85 -12.61
N ARG A 70 1.56 9.82 -11.86
CA ARG A 70 0.23 9.22 -11.88
C ARG A 70 -0.33 9.17 -10.48
N TYR A 71 -1.61 9.52 -10.36
CA TYR A 71 -2.40 9.36 -9.14
C TYR A 71 -3.12 8.02 -9.18
N LEU A 72 -2.87 7.20 -8.17
CA LEU A 72 -3.33 5.84 -8.05
C LEU A 72 -4.42 5.75 -6.98
N ARG A 73 -5.42 4.89 -7.23
CA ARG A 73 -6.34 4.38 -6.21
C ARG A 73 -6.09 2.88 -6.07
N LEU A 74 -5.82 2.44 -4.84
CA LEU A 74 -5.40 1.08 -4.52
C LEU A 74 -6.24 0.53 -3.36
N SER A 75 -6.95 -0.57 -3.55
CA SER A 75 -7.59 -1.25 -2.43
C SER A 75 -6.56 -2.04 -1.62
N HIS A 76 -6.73 -2.08 -0.30
CA HIS A 76 -5.85 -2.82 0.61
C HIS A 76 -6.66 -3.36 1.79
N TRP A 77 -6.16 -4.42 2.41
CA TRP A 77 -6.70 -4.93 3.67
C TRP A 77 -6.12 -4.14 4.83
N GLY A 78 -7.00 -3.59 5.67
CA GLY A 78 -6.62 -2.97 6.94
C GLY A 78 -6.36 -4.01 8.03
N TYR A 79 -5.78 -3.58 9.14
CA TYR A 79 -5.63 -4.41 10.34
C TYR A 79 -6.97 -4.73 11.03
N ASP A 80 -8.02 -4.01 10.66
CA ASP A 80 -9.42 -4.27 11.03
C ASP A 80 -10.06 -5.41 10.20
N ASN A 81 -9.32 -6.00 9.25
CA ASN A 81 -9.81 -6.97 8.27
C ASN A 81 -10.92 -6.43 7.36
N GLU A 82 -10.94 -5.11 7.13
CA GLU A 82 -11.82 -4.48 6.14
C GLU A 82 -11.02 -4.02 4.91
N ILE A 83 -11.72 -3.88 3.78
CA ILE A 83 -11.13 -3.36 2.55
C ILE A 83 -11.21 -1.84 2.54
N HIS A 84 -10.05 -1.19 2.48
CA HIS A 84 -9.91 0.26 2.37
C HIS A 84 -9.46 0.65 0.97
N LEU A 85 -9.77 1.88 0.54
CA LEU A 85 -9.35 2.42 -0.75
C LEU A 85 -8.41 3.61 -0.58
N GLY A 86 -7.12 3.34 -0.76
CA GLY A 86 -6.04 4.29 -0.58
C GLY A 86 -5.72 5.15 -1.81
N GLU A 87 -4.79 6.09 -1.60
CA GLU A 87 -4.34 7.10 -2.56
C GLU A 87 -2.81 7.16 -2.61
N MET A 88 -2.22 7.09 -3.80
CA MET A 88 -0.77 7.13 -3.96
C MET A 88 -0.38 7.91 -5.21
N ILE A 89 0.76 8.60 -5.20
CA ILE A 89 1.34 9.21 -6.40
C ILE A 89 2.69 8.53 -6.68
N VAL A 90 2.90 8.10 -7.93
CA VAL A 90 4.14 7.48 -8.40
C VAL A 90 4.49 7.98 -9.80
N HIS A 91 5.71 7.69 -10.25
CA HIS A 91 6.13 7.93 -11.62
C HIS A 91 5.34 7.03 -12.59
N LYS A 92 5.01 7.54 -13.79
CA LYS A 92 4.23 6.80 -14.79
C LYS A 92 4.87 5.46 -15.17
N ASP A 93 6.21 5.41 -15.23
CA ASP A 93 6.97 4.22 -15.64
C ASP A 93 6.93 3.07 -14.62
N VAL A 94 6.59 3.35 -13.36
CA VAL A 94 6.46 2.31 -12.32
C VAL A 94 5.00 2.00 -11.99
N THR A 95 4.04 2.68 -12.62
CA THR A 95 2.61 2.60 -12.27
C THR A 95 2.07 1.18 -12.36
N LEU A 96 2.37 0.45 -13.43
CA LEU A 96 1.91 -0.94 -13.60
C LEU A 96 2.52 -1.89 -12.57
N ASP A 97 3.82 -1.74 -12.27
CA ASP A 97 4.47 -2.53 -11.23
C ASP A 97 3.79 -2.33 -9.88
N VAL A 98 3.52 -1.07 -9.52
CA VAL A 98 2.91 -0.73 -8.24
C VAL A 98 1.51 -1.31 -8.14
N ILE A 99 0.66 -1.15 -9.16
CA ILE A 99 -0.67 -1.76 -9.18
C ILE A 99 -0.59 -3.28 -8.99
N GLU A 100 0.32 -3.96 -9.70
CA GLU A 100 0.48 -5.41 -9.61
C GLU A 100 1.10 -5.86 -8.26
N ILE A 101 1.94 -5.05 -7.64
CA ILE A 101 2.44 -5.30 -6.28
C ILE A 101 1.28 -5.26 -5.29
N PHE A 102 0.52 -4.16 -5.28
CA PHE A 102 -0.59 -4.00 -4.33
C PHE A 102 -1.71 -5.00 -4.57
N LYS A 103 -1.94 -5.41 -5.82
CA LYS A 103 -2.85 -6.51 -6.15
C LYS A 103 -2.44 -7.82 -5.47
N GLU A 104 -1.17 -8.18 -5.58
CA GLU A 104 -0.65 -9.40 -4.96
C GLU A 104 -0.66 -9.33 -3.43
N LEU A 105 -0.35 -8.16 -2.85
CA LEU A 105 -0.52 -7.92 -1.41
C LEU A 105 -1.98 -8.14 -1.00
N PHE A 106 -2.92 -7.58 -1.75
CA PHE A 106 -4.36 -7.67 -1.49
C PHE A 106 -4.87 -9.11 -1.60
N GLU A 107 -4.52 -9.84 -2.67
CA GLU A 107 -4.91 -11.24 -2.87
C GLU A 107 -4.40 -12.15 -1.74
N ASN A 108 -3.24 -11.82 -1.16
CA ASN A 108 -2.64 -12.55 -0.04
C ASN A 108 -2.98 -11.96 1.34
N HIS A 109 -3.93 -11.02 1.42
CA HIS A 109 -4.37 -10.39 2.67
C HIS A 109 -3.21 -9.82 3.51
N PHE A 110 -2.17 -9.29 2.86
CA PHE A 110 -1.10 -8.59 3.56
C PHE A 110 -1.65 -7.28 4.12
N PRO A 111 -1.61 -7.06 5.45
CA PRO A 111 -2.25 -5.91 6.06
C PRO A 111 -1.43 -4.64 5.81
N ILE A 112 -2.12 -3.58 5.43
CA ILE A 112 -1.60 -2.22 5.29
C ILE A 112 -2.48 -1.33 6.15
N GLU A 113 -1.86 -0.54 7.03
CA GLU A 113 -2.64 0.29 7.96
C GLU A 113 -3.41 1.39 7.24
N ARG A 114 -2.74 2.06 6.29
CA ARG A 114 -3.33 3.10 5.43
C ARG A 114 -2.40 3.41 4.27
N ILE A 115 -2.98 3.97 3.21
CA ILE A 115 -2.26 4.53 2.07
C ILE A 115 -2.86 5.91 1.78
N ASN A 116 -2.24 6.93 2.35
CA ASN A 116 -2.62 8.33 2.20
C ASN A 116 -1.51 9.10 1.50
N LEU A 117 -1.88 10.20 0.83
CA LEU A 117 -0.89 11.13 0.32
C LEU A 117 -0.18 11.79 1.52
N ILE A 118 1.14 11.94 1.43
CA ILE A 118 1.91 12.61 2.47
C ILE A 118 1.45 14.07 2.68
N ASP A 119 0.80 14.66 1.68
CA ASP A 119 0.17 15.98 1.70
C ASP A 119 -0.90 16.14 2.78
N ASP A 120 -1.49 15.04 3.26
CA ASP A 120 -2.48 15.05 4.34
C ASP A 120 -1.83 15.33 5.71
N TYR A 121 -0.50 15.21 5.81
CA TYR A 121 0.28 15.49 7.02
C TYR A 121 0.91 16.89 7.00
N PHE A 122 0.78 17.65 5.91
CA PHE A 122 1.37 18.99 5.80
C PHE A 122 0.68 19.99 6.73
N GLU A 123 1.48 20.60 7.59
CA GLU A 123 1.05 21.66 8.49
C GLU A 123 1.93 22.90 8.27
N GLU A 124 1.31 24.08 8.34
CA GLU A 124 2.00 25.35 8.15
C GLU A 124 3.14 25.51 9.18
N GLY A 125 4.31 25.94 8.71
CA GLY A 125 5.49 26.15 9.55
C GLY A 125 6.26 24.87 9.94
N LYS A 126 5.77 23.66 9.62
CA LYS A 126 6.52 22.43 9.85
C LYS A 126 7.48 22.12 8.68
N GLY A 127 8.71 21.79 9.02
CA GLY A 127 9.70 21.33 8.03
C GLY A 127 9.35 19.94 7.47
N ARG A 128 9.78 19.65 6.24
CA ARG A 128 9.51 18.38 5.53
C ARG A 128 9.83 17.12 6.34
N ASN A 129 10.93 17.12 7.10
CA ASN A 129 11.29 15.97 7.95
C ASN A 129 10.24 15.71 9.03
N LYS A 130 9.59 16.76 9.58
CA LYS A 130 8.50 16.59 10.55
C LYS A 130 7.23 16.08 9.92
N ILE A 131 7.00 16.38 8.64
CA ILE A 131 5.90 15.80 7.87
C ILE A 131 6.15 14.30 7.66
N ASP A 132 7.38 13.95 7.26
CA ASP A 132 7.80 12.55 7.07
C ASP A 132 7.67 11.75 8.38
N ASP A 133 8.22 12.28 9.48
CA ASP A 133 8.13 11.68 10.81
C ASP A 133 6.67 11.44 11.23
N ALA A 134 5.77 12.38 10.95
CA ALA A 134 4.35 12.26 11.29
C ALA A 134 3.66 11.16 10.46
N SER A 135 3.89 11.14 9.14
CA SER A 135 3.39 10.09 8.24
C SER A 135 3.90 8.71 8.64
N MET A 136 5.20 8.59 8.96
CA MET A 136 5.80 7.34 9.39
C MET A 136 5.27 6.89 10.76
N ALA A 137 5.16 7.79 11.74
CA ALA A 137 4.63 7.46 13.06
C ALA A 137 3.17 7.01 12.99
N ASP A 138 2.42 7.56 12.04
CA ASP A 138 1.07 7.15 11.66
C ASP A 138 1.08 5.97 10.67
N ASN A 139 2.15 5.17 10.62
CA ASN A 139 2.25 3.94 9.85
C ASN A 139 1.75 4.03 8.39
N ASN A 140 1.84 5.22 7.79
CA ASN A 140 1.26 5.51 6.48
C ASN A 140 2.15 4.95 5.37
N THR A 141 1.59 4.06 4.56
CA THR A 141 2.25 3.60 3.35
C THR A 141 2.22 4.72 2.31
N SER A 142 3.39 5.18 1.87
CA SER A 142 3.50 6.38 1.02
C SER A 142 4.57 6.23 -0.05
N ALA A 143 4.52 7.08 -1.07
CA ALA A 143 5.41 7.01 -2.23
C ALA A 143 5.99 8.40 -2.58
N PHE A 144 5.37 9.15 -3.49
CA PHE A 144 5.91 10.43 -3.91
C PHE A 144 5.96 11.46 -2.78
N PHE A 145 7.17 11.94 -2.49
CA PHE A 145 7.42 13.06 -1.60
C PHE A 145 8.74 13.73 -1.99
N PHE A 146 8.69 14.94 -2.56
CA PHE A 146 9.92 15.61 -2.94
C PHE A 146 10.75 16.01 -1.73
N ARG A 147 11.91 15.39 -1.60
CA ARG A 147 12.96 15.70 -0.64
C ARG A 147 14.31 15.25 -1.15
N LEU A 148 15.35 15.82 -0.57
CA LEU A 148 16.71 15.34 -0.75
C LEU A 148 16.98 14.20 0.23
N ILE A 149 17.93 13.32 -0.12
CA ILE A 149 18.48 12.35 0.83
C ILE A 149 19.17 13.15 1.94
N GLY A 150 18.87 12.82 3.20
CA GLY A 150 19.32 13.59 4.36
C GLY A 150 20.84 13.82 4.36
N GLY A 151 21.25 15.08 4.46
CA GLY A 151 22.67 15.48 4.47
C GLY A 151 23.34 15.49 3.09
N THR A 152 22.59 15.42 2.00
CA THR A 152 23.11 15.47 0.62
C THR A 152 22.28 16.39 -0.27
N ASP A 153 22.80 16.71 -1.45
CA ASP A 153 22.08 17.43 -2.51
C ASP A 153 21.41 16.49 -3.54
N ILE A 154 21.31 15.20 -3.22
CA ILE A 154 20.75 14.18 -4.11
C ILE A 154 19.26 14.06 -3.85
N VAL A 155 18.45 14.15 -4.92
CA VAL A 155 17.00 13.91 -4.85
C VAL A 155 16.75 12.45 -4.44
N SER A 156 15.91 12.26 -3.43
CA SER A 156 15.47 10.92 -3.01
C SER A 156 14.61 10.28 -4.10
N GLU A 157 14.62 8.95 -4.18
CA GLU A 157 13.74 8.17 -5.02
C GLU A 157 12.25 8.43 -4.73
N HIS A 158 11.90 8.86 -3.51
CA HIS A 158 10.56 9.37 -3.20
C HIS A 158 10.24 10.64 -3.97
N GLY A 159 11.21 11.55 -4.11
CA GLY A 159 11.05 12.78 -4.90
C GLY A 159 10.97 12.54 -6.40
N LEU A 160 11.31 11.33 -6.86
CA LEU A 160 11.14 10.90 -8.25
C LEU A 160 9.87 10.08 -8.46
N GLY A 161 9.14 9.73 -7.39
CA GLY A 161 7.97 8.85 -7.47
C GLY A 161 8.32 7.40 -7.77
N THR A 162 9.54 6.96 -7.46
CA THR A 162 10.09 5.62 -7.75
C THR A 162 10.44 4.84 -6.50
N ALA A 163 9.99 5.30 -5.33
CA ALA A 163 10.10 4.61 -4.06
C ALA A 163 8.75 4.50 -3.36
N ILE A 164 8.61 3.48 -2.53
CA ILE A 164 7.45 3.22 -1.68
C ILE A 164 7.95 2.78 -0.31
N ASP A 165 7.42 3.41 0.73
CA ASP A 165 7.58 2.97 2.12
C ASP A 165 6.31 2.24 2.57
N ILE A 166 6.45 1.01 3.09
CA ILE A 166 5.33 0.15 3.51
C ILE A 166 5.28 0.04 5.03
N ASN A 167 4.15 0.43 5.63
CA ASN A 167 3.90 0.40 7.07
C ASN A 167 5.13 0.85 7.90
N PRO A 168 5.57 2.12 7.79
CA PRO A 168 6.79 2.63 8.43
C PRO A 168 6.97 2.33 9.92
N ARG A 169 5.88 2.36 10.71
CA ARG A 169 5.95 2.09 12.15
C ARG A 169 6.35 0.63 12.40
N LEU A 170 5.84 -0.31 11.60
CA LEU A 170 6.16 -1.75 11.69
C LEU A 170 7.48 -2.11 11.02
N ASN A 171 7.94 -1.28 10.09
CA ASN A 171 9.14 -1.49 9.29
C ASN A 171 10.07 -0.27 9.39
N PRO A 172 10.57 0.05 10.58
CA PRO A 172 11.28 1.31 10.80
C PRO A 172 12.59 1.40 10.03
N TYR A 173 13.04 2.64 9.83
CA TYR A 173 14.44 2.92 9.58
C TYR A 173 15.25 2.69 10.86
N TYR A 174 16.42 2.05 10.73
CA TYR A 174 17.36 1.79 11.81
C TYR A 174 18.81 1.96 11.36
N ASN A 175 19.55 2.84 12.02
CA ASN A 175 20.98 3.02 11.83
C ASN A 175 21.73 2.08 12.79
N VAL A 176 22.36 1.04 12.24
CA VAL A 176 23.10 0.03 13.03
C VAL A 176 24.39 0.58 13.66
N ILE A 177 24.90 1.72 13.20
CA ILE A 177 26.11 2.34 13.76
C ILE A 177 25.77 3.20 14.98
N THR A 178 24.73 4.04 14.88
CA THR A 178 24.37 5.00 15.94
C THR A 178 23.29 4.49 16.87
N GLY A 179 22.58 3.43 16.50
CA GLY A 179 21.38 2.95 17.20
C GLY A 179 20.14 3.82 16.98
N TYR A 180 20.24 4.88 16.17
CA TYR A 180 19.11 5.75 15.88
C TYR A 180 18.06 5.01 15.03
N PHE A 181 16.78 5.21 15.36
CA PHE A 181 15.66 4.67 14.60
C PHE A 181 14.58 5.73 14.39
N SER A 182 13.77 5.54 13.34
CA SER A 182 12.59 6.34 13.04
C SER A 182 11.50 5.44 12.43
N PRO A 183 10.21 5.66 12.75
CA PRO A 183 9.67 6.69 13.64
C PRO A 183 9.91 6.38 15.13
N SER A 184 9.78 7.39 16.00
CA SER A 184 10.09 7.26 17.44
C SER A 184 9.20 6.26 18.20
N ASN A 185 8.02 5.94 17.64
CA ASN A 185 7.07 4.96 18.18
C ASN A 185 7.23 3.53 17.59
N ALA A 186 8.37 3.24 16.95
CA ALA A 186 8.64 1.94 16.32
C ALA A 186 9.59 1.02 17.10
N GLN A 187 9.97 1.40 18.33
CA GLN A 187 11.00 0.68 19.11
C GLN A 187 10.71 -0.84 19.24
N GLU A 188 9.44 -1.22 19.42
CA GLU A 188 9.03 -2.62 19.55
C GLU A 188 9.19 -3.47 18.28
N PHE A 189 9.40 -2.84 17.12
CA PHE A 189 9.56 -3.49 15.80
C PHE A 189 11.00 -3.49 15.30
N LEU A 190 11.94 -3.01 16.12
CA LEU A 190 13.37 -3.19 15.90
C LEU A 190 13.79 -4.64 16.12
N ASP A 191 13.08 -5.37 16.98
CA ASP A 191 13.22 -6.81 17.12
C ASP A 191 12.64 -7.51 15.88
N ARG A 192 13.53 -7.98 15.00
CA ARG A 192 13.17 -8.66 13.75
C ARG A 192 13.07 -10.19 13.92
N GLU A 193 13.23 -10.73 15.13
CA GLU A 193 13.00 -12.16 15.42
C GLU A 193 11.50 -12.46 15.59
N ARG A 194 10.67 -11.44 15.76
CA ARG A 194 9.20 -11.51 15.83
C ARG A 194 8.56 -11.78 14.46
N ILE A 195 8.68 -13.01 13.99
CA ILE A 195 8.18 -13.44 12.67
C ILE A 195 6.64 -13.56 12.57
N ASP A 196 5.93 -13.42 13.69
CA ASP A 196 4.48 -13.54 13.79
C ASP A 196 3.74 -12.21 13.67
N VAL A 197 4.45 -11.08 13.57
CA VAL A 197 3.84 -9.74 13.48
C VAL A 197 3.30 -9.49 12.06
N PRO A 198 1.97 -9.40 11.85
CA PRO A 198 1.41 -9.19 10.53
C PRO A 198 1.84 -7.83 9.95
N GLY A 199 2.26 -7.83 8.68
CA GLY A 199 2.76 -6.64 7.97
C GLY A 199 4.22 -6.28 8.25
N MET A 200 4.92 -7.04 9.11
CA MET A 200 6.37 -6.97 9.23
C MET A 200 7.03 -7.57 7.97
N ILE A 201 7.96 -6.82 7.37
CA ILE A 201 8.65 -7.22 6.15
C ILE A 201 9.91 -8.02 6.51
N THR A 202 9.93 -9.26 6.04
CA THR A 202 11.08 -10.18 6.03
C THR A 202 11.32 -10.65 4.60
N LYS A 203 12.43 -11.37 4.34
CA LYS A 203 12.71 -11.92 3.00
C LYS A 203 11.70 -13.02 2.60
N GLU A 204 11.03 -13.58 3.58
CA GLU A 204 10.03 -14.63 3.45
C GLU A 204 8.63 -14.04 3.21
N SER A 205 8.41 -12.78 3.59
CA SER A 205 7.13 -12.09 3.45
C SER A 205 6.68 -11.95 1.99
N ILE A 206 5.37 -11.99 1.76
CA ILE A 206 4.79 -11.77 0.43
C ILE A 206 5.12 -10.36 -0.10
N CYS A 207 5.19 -9.37 0.78
CA CYS A 207 5.55 -8.00 0.42
C CYS A 207 6.94 -7.93 -0.21
N TYR A 208 7.96 -8.46 0.48
CA TYR A 208 9.29 -8.54 -0.10
C TYR A 208 9.29 -9.24 -1.46
N LYS A 209 8.66 -10.42 -1.57
CA LYS A 209 8.63 -11.20 -2.82
C LYS A 209 7.95 -10.44 -3.96
N ALA A 210 6.84 -9.75 -3.68
CA ALA A 210 6.09 -8.96 -4.67
C ALA A 210 6.93 -7.81 -5.25
N PHE A 211 7.70 -7.11 -4.42
CA PHE A 211 8.61 -6.06 -4.88
C PHE A 211 9.81 -6.62 -5.64
N ILE A 212 10.53 -7.59 -5.06
CA ILE A 212 11.78 -8.10 -5.63
C ILE A 212 11.56 -8.77 -6.99
N LYS A 213 10.46 -9.53 -7.18
CA LYS A 213 10.20 -10.19 -8.47
C LYS A 213 9.98 -9.20 -9.63
N ARG A 214 9.73 -7.92 -9.34
CA ARG A 214 9.55 -6.82 -10.31
C ARG A 214 10.79 -5.93 -10.45
N GLY A 215 11.90 -6.32 -9.82
CA GLY A 215 13.20 -5.65 -9.92
C GLY A 215 13.39 -4.48 -8.95
N TRP A 216 12.50 -4.31 -7.96
CA TRP A 216 12.70 -3.35 -6.90
C TRP A 216 13.82 -3.81 -5.95
N LYS A 217 14.50 -2.84 -5.34
CA LYS A 217 15.50 -3.07 -4.28
C LYS A 217 14.85 -2.76 -2.93
N TRP A 218 15.31 -3.45 -1.89
CA TRP A 218 14.80 -3.28 -0.53
C TRP A 218 15.87 -2.67 0.38
N GLY A 219 15.51 -1.59 1.09
CA GLY A 219 16.37 -0.87 2.03
C GLY A 219 16.80 -1.70 3.25
N GLY A 220 16.03 -2.74 3.61
CA GLY A 220 16.43 -3.70 4.66
C GLY A 220 17.71 -4.49 4.33
N ASN A 221 18.13 -4.52 3.06
CA ASN A 221 19.39 -5.16 2.64
C ASN A 221 20.63 -4.25 2.75
N TRP A 222 20.48 -2.96 3.07
CA TRP A 222 21.62 -2.05 3.25
C TRP A 222 22.48 -2.44 4.46
N LYS A 223 23.78 -2.10 4.43
CA LYS A 223 24.75 -2.58 5.43
C LYS A 223 24.75 -1.76 6.73
N ASN A 224 24.95 -0.46 6.61
CA ASN A 224 25.14 0.46 7.76
C ASN A 224 23.84 1.08 8.26
N VAL A 225 22.78 0.92 7.47
CA VAL A 225 21.43 1.37 7.76
C VAL A 225 20.49 0.26 7.31
N LYS A 226 19.36 0.13 7.97
CA LYS A 226 18.29 -0.80 7.65
C LYS A 226 17.04 0.02 7.48
N ASP A 227 16.60 0.19 6.25
CA ASP A 227 15.37 0.92 5.96
C ASP A 227 14.29 -0.10 5.59
N TYR A 228 13.67 -0.70 6.59
CA TYR A 228 12.81 -1.89 6.39
C TYR A 228 11.53 -1.58 5.61
N GLN A 229 11.04 -0.34 5.70
CA GLN A 229 9.89 0.17 4.95
C GLN A 229 10.20 0.33 3.46
N HIS A 230 11.45 0.62 3.11
CA HIS A 230 11.79 1.27 1.86
C HIS A 230 12.03 0.29 0.72
N PHE A 231 11.29 0.48 -0.37
CA PHE A 231 11.57 -0.14 -1.66
C PHE A 231 11.76 0.93 -2.73
N CYS A 232 12.75 0.75 -3.60
CA CYS A 232 12.98 1.67 -4.72
C CYS A 232 13.42 0.97 -6.00
N VAL A 233 13.32 1.67 -7.13
CA VAL A 233 13.83 1.21 -8.41
C VAL A 233 14.42 2.35 -9.24
N ASN A 234 15.56 2.10 -9.89
CA ASN A 234 16.20 3.06 -10.78
C ASN A 234 15.76 2.80 -12.23
N LYS A 235 14.45 2.93 -12.50
CA LYS A 235 13.88 2.79 -13.87
C LYS A 235 13.82 4.12 -14.63
N VAL A 236 13.98 5.24 -13.95
CA VAL A 236 13.85 6.58 -14.55
C VAL A 236 15.23 7.12 -14.91
N VAL A 237 15.42 7.47 -16.19
CA VAL A 237 16.65 8.12 -16.68
C VAL A 237 16.62 9.58 -16.24
N HIS A 238 17.55 9.97 -15.38
CA HIS A 238 17.65 11.34 -14.88
C HIS A 238 17.93 12.33 -16.03
N LYS A 239 17.15 13.41 -16.11
CA LYS A 239 17.70 14.69 -16.59
C LYS A 239 18.41 15.31 -15.39
N SER A 240 19.71 15.55 -15.51
CA SER A 240 20.48 16.23 -14.47
C SER A 240 19.83 17.59 -14.17
N PHE A 241 19.63 17.92 -12.89
CA PHE A 241 19.11 19.22 -12.45
C PHE A 241 20.08 20.40 -12.63
N ASN A 242 21.14 20.22 -13.41
CA ASN A 242 22.07 21.25 -13.83
C ASN A 242 22.15 21.28 -15.36
N SER A 243 21.30 22.10 -16.00
CA SER A 243 21.52 22.66 -17.33
C SER A 243 20.97 24.08 -17.37
#